data_AF-A0A365ZEE8-F1
#
_entry.id   AF-A0A365ZEE8-F1
#
_cell.length_a   1.000
_cell.length_b   1.000
_cell.length_c   1.000
_cell.angle_alpha   90.00
_cell.angle_beta   90.00
_cell.angle_gamma   90.00
#
_symmetry.space_group_name_H-M   'P 1'
#
loop_
_entity.id
_entity.type
_entity.pdbx_description
1 polymer ?
#
loop_
_entity_poly.entity_id
_entity_poly.type
_entity_poly.pdbx_seq_one_letter_code
_entity_poly.pdbx_strand_id
1 'polypeptide(L)'
;MSIDRKLLEQCRDQALRDIVGLERQVADREIPEEAAQKLRRRYEATAAHALGALASLPPSEHQEAPRPSRRSRARIVAYVAAAAVAVFAAVLLPQYVATRPDGGFVTGNEVAQTPAGPAPASRAPAPRDLSTVSAAEMEGVVKANPTVVGMRLALADRYLEKGNYDKAAEHYGVALKQDPGNPEVQAGAGWLLFKMGQTGAALRFVDQALNIAPTMQDALWFKANILLGGRKDPAAALAILRTLAQRGDLGRDLREQVRRLITEAERAGGQ
;
A
#
# COMPACT_ATOMS: atom_id res chain seq x y z
N MET A 1 0.90 -38.14 -17.17
CA MET A 1 -0.08 -37.18 -16.60
C MET A 1 0.54 -36.06 -15.76
N SER A 2 1.41 -36.30 -14.77
CA SER A 2 2.04 -35.19 -14.01
C SER A 2 3.09 -34.40 -14.82
N ILE A 3 3.88 -35.10 -15.65
CA ILE A 3 4.91 -34.48 -16.51
C ILE A 3 4.27 -33.58 -17.59
N ASP A 4 3.16 -34.02 -18.17
CA ASP A 4 2.45 -33.29 -19.24
C ASP A 4 1.86 -31.97 -18.72
N ARG A 5 1.25 -31.96 -17.53
CA ARG A 5 0.73 -30.75 -16.88
C ARG A 5 1.84 -29.74 -16.60
N LYS A 6 2.95 -30.18 -15.98
CA LYS A 6 4.06 -29.31 -15.62
C LYS A 6 4.71 -28.66 -16.85
N LEU A 7 4.83 -29.41 -17.95
CA LEU A 7 5.35 -28.90 -19.21
C LEU A 7 4.42 -27.83 -19.80
N LEU A 8 3.10 -28.05 -19.75
CA LEU A 8 2.11 -27.07 -20.21
C LEU A 8 2.10 -25.80 -19.35
N GLU A 9 2.24 -25.92 -18.02
CA GLU A 9 2.39 -24.78 -17.11
C GLU A 9 3.66 -23.98 -17.41
N GLN A 10 4.79 -24.67 -17.60
CA GLN A 10 6.04 -24.02 -17.97
C GLN A 10 5.95 -23.31 -19.33
N CYS A 11 5.28 -23.93 -20.32
CA CYS A 11 5.08 -23.36 -21.64
C CYS A 11 4.19 -22.10 -21.59
N ARG A 12 3.08 -22.16 -20.85
CA ARG A 12 2.20 -20.99 -20.58
C ARG A 12 3.00 -19.86 -19.94
N ASP A 13 3.71 -20.15 -18.86
CA ASP A 13 4.40 -19.13 -18.08
C ASP A 13 5.54 -18.48 -18.87
N GLN A 14 6.23 -19.25 -19.70
CA GLN A 14 7.25 -18.71 -20.59
C GLN A 14 6.64 -17.79 -21.65
N ALA A 15 5.58 -18.21 -22.34
CA ALA A 15 4.93 -17.40 -23.36
C ALA A 15 4.39 -16.07 -22.81
N LEU A 16 3.83 -16.07 -21.60
CA LEU A 16 3.37 -14.84 -20.93
C LEU A 16 4.52 -13.91 -20.56
N ARG A 17 5.65 -14.45 -20.08
CA ARG A 17 6.86 -13.66 -19.82
C ARG A 17 7.39 -13.02 -21.11
N ASP A 18 7.38 -13.77 -22.22
CA ASP A 18 7.88 -13.30 -23.51
C ASP A 18 6.98 -12.18 -24.09
N ILE A 19 5.66 -12.24 -23.88
CA ILE A 19 4.73 -11.15 -24.26
C ILE A 19 5.06 -9.87 -23.50
N VAL A 20 5.21 -9.95 -22.17
CA VAL A 20 5.54 -8.79 -21.33
C VAL A 20 6.92 -8.22 -21.70
N GLY A 21 7.90 -9.10 -21.96
CA GLY A 21 9.23 -8.69 -22.43
C GLY A 21 9.17 -7.96 -23.77
N LEU A 22 8.36 -8.46 -24.71
CA LEU A 22 8.18 -7.86 -26.03
C LEU A 22 7.52 -6.48 -25.97
N GLU A 23 6.49 -6.29 -25.14
CA GLU A 23 5.84 -4.98 -24.94
C GLU A 23 6.82 -3.94 -24.37
N ARG A 24 7.73 -4.38 -23.49
CA ARG A 24 8.81 -3.53 -22.98
C ARG A 24 9.81 -3.14 -24.07
N GLN A 25 10.26 -4.09 -24.91
CA GLN A 25 11.18 -3.82 -26.02
C GLN A 25 10.60 -2.85 -27.05
N VAL A 26 9.29 -2.94 -27.30
CA VAL A 26 8.56 -1.97 -28.14
C VAL A 26 8.53 -0.58 -27.50
N ALA A 27 8.23 -0.50 -26.20
CA ALA A 27 8.22 0.77 -25.46
C ALA A 27 9.61 1.43 -25.45
N ASP A 28 10.66 0.63 -25.34
CA ASP A 28 12.06 1.06 -25.36
C ASP A 28 12.59 1.32 -26.79
N ARG A 29 11.74 1.14 -27.83
CA ARG A 29 12.04 1.29 -29.27
C ARG A 29 13.17 0.38 -29.77
N GLU A 30 13.41 -0.74 -29.10
CA GLU A 30 14.40 -1.75 -29.51
C GLU A 30 13.90 -2.59 -30.69
N ILE A 31 12.58 -2.76 -30.82
CA ILE A 31 11.94 -3.54 -31.89
C ILE A 31 10.80 -2.72 -32.52
N PRO A 32 10.69 -2.66 -33.87
CA PRO A 32 9.56 -2.03 -34.54
C PRO A 32 8.22 -2.71 -34.23
N GLU A 33 7.16 -1.92 -34.07
CA GLU A 33 5.80 -2.39 -33.75
C GLU A 33 5.32 -3.51 -34.69
N GLU A 34 5.55 -3.37 -36.00
CA GLU A 34 5.14 -4.38 -36.99
C GLU A 34 5.85 -5.73 -36.82
N ALA A 35 7.11 -5.72 -36.39
CA ALA A 35 7.87 -6.93 -36.09
C ALA A 35 7.38 -7.55 -34.78
N ALA A 36 7.09 -6.73 -33.77
CA ALA A 36 6.56 -7.17 -32.50
C ALA A 36 5.15 -7.79 -32.65
N GLN A 37 4.29 -7.27 -33.50
CA GLN A 37 2.95 -7.84 -33.72
C GLN A 37 3.00 -9.30 -34.20
N LYS A 38 3.98 -9.67 -35.04
CA LYS A 38 4.17 -11.05 -35.50
C LYS A 38 4.60 -11.99 -34.36
N LEU A 39 5.54 -11.53 -33.53
CA LEU A 39 6.01 -12.27 -32.36
C LEU A 39 4.91 -12.42 -31.30
N ARG A 40 4.17 -11.34 -31.03
CA ARG A 40 3.03 -11.32 -30.11
C ARG A 40 2.00 -12.37 -30.46
N ARG A 41 1.54 -12.41 -31.71
CA ARG A 41 0.56 -13.42 -32.18
C ARG A 41 1.05 -14.85 -31.95
N ARG A 42 2.35 -15.11 -32.12
CA ARG A 42 2.94 -16.43 -31.89
C ARG A 42 2.94 -16.80 -30.40
N TYR A 43 3.32 -15.86 -29.53
CA TYR A 43 3.30 -16.10 -28.09
C TYR A 43 1.88 -16.25 -27.54
N GLU A 44 0.94 -15.43 -28.02
CA GLU A 44 -0.49 -15.53 -27.67
C GLU A 44 -1.08 -16.88 -28.09
N ALA A 45 -0.79 -17.35 -29.30
CA ALA A 45 -1.20 -18.68 -29.76
C ALA A 45 -0.62 -19.81 -28.89
N THR A 46 0.65 -19.66 -28.48
CA THR A 46 1.33 -20.64 -27.60
C THR A 46 0.70 -20.67 -26.21
N ALA A 47 0.43 -19.50 -25.62
CA ALA A 47 -0.23 -19.37 -24.32
C ALA A 47 -1.66 -19.91 -24.36
N ALA A 48 -2.43 -19.58 -25.41
CA ALA A 48 -3.80 -20.06 -25.60
C ALA A 48 -3.87 -21.58 -25.74
N HIS A 49 -2.96 -22.18 -26.52
CA HIS A 49 -2.87 -23.63 -26.65
C HIS A 49 -2.54 -24.31 -25.31
N ALA A 50 -1.55 -23.79 -24.57
CA ALA A 50 -1.18 -24.34 -23.27
C ALA A 50 -2.31 -24.23 -22.24
N LEU A 51 -3.03 -23.11 -22.22
CA LEU A 51 -4.20 -22.90 -21.34
C LEU A 51 -5.36 -23.82 -21.70
N GLY A 52 -5.68 -23.99 -22.99
CA GLY A 52 -6.72 -24.90 -23.44
C GLY A 52 -6.41 -26.36 -23.08
N ALA A 53 -5.16 -26.79 -23.27
CA ALA A 53 -4.71 -28.12 -22.88
C ALA A 53 -4.80 -28.33 -21.36
N LEU A 54 -4.38 -27.36 -20.55
CA LEU A 54 -4.49 -27.42 -19.08
C LEU A 54 -5.94 -27.50 -18.61
N ALA A 55 -6.87 -26.80 -19.28
CA ALA A 55 -8.30 -26.82 -18.95
C ALA A 55 -8.95 -28.19 -19.25
N SER A 56 -8.41 -28.94 -20.22
CA SER A 56 -8.89 -30.29 -20.58
C SER A 56 -8.34 -31.41 -19.68
N LEU A 57 -7.35 -31.11 -18.83
CA LEU A 57 -6.79 -32.09 -17.90
C LEU A 57 -7.65 -32.20 -16.63
N PRO A 58 -7.90 -33.41 -16.10
CA PRO A 58 -8.64 -33.58 -14.85
C PRO A 58 -7.95 -32.85 -13.69
N PRO A 59 -8.70 -32.31 -12.71
CA PRO A 59 -8.15 -31.66 -11.53
C PRO A 59 -7.12 -32.58 -10.87
N SER A 60 -5.93 -32.07 -10.58
CA SER A 60 -4.86 -32.89 -9.97
C SER A 60 -5.27 -33.32 -8.55
N GLU A 61 -5.44 -34.63 -8.35
CA GLU A 61 -5.43 -35.23 -7.02
C GLU A 61 -4.08 -34.95 -6.35
N HIS A 62 -4.14 -34.31 -5.19
CA HIS A 62 -3.10 -34.18 -4.16
C HIS A 62 -1.63 -34.11 -4.60
N GLN A 63 -1.09 -32.89 -4.64
CA GLN A 63 0.30 -32.67 -4.22
C GLN A 63 0.32 -31.50 -3.24
N GLU A 64 -0.03 -31.83 -1.99
CA GLU A 64 0.20 -30.95 -0.84
C GLU A 64 1.72 -30.77 -0.71
N ALA A 65 2.22 -29.58 -1.06
CA ALA A 65 3.63 -29.25 -0.95
C ALA A 65 4.12 -29.56 0.48
N PRO A 66 5.30 -30.19 0.67
CA PRO A 66 5.81 -30.46 2.01
C PRO A 66 5.96 -29.13 2.74
N ARG A 67 5.17 -28.95 3.80
CA ARG A 67 5.25 -27.75 4.66
C ARG A 67 6.67 -27.71 5.25
N PRO A 68 7.52 -26.73 4.90
CA PRO A 68 8.86 -26.69 5.47
C PRO A 68 8.74 -26.48 6.97
N SER A 69 9.43 -27.34 7.75
CA SER A 69 9.40 -27.27 9.20
C SER A 69 9.86 -25.89 9.66
N ARG A 70 9.14 -25.34 10.65
CA ARG A 70 9.26 -23.96 11.17
C ARG A 70 10.70 -23.54 11.52
N ARG A 71 11.59 -24.50 11.80
CA ARG A 71 13.02 -24.29 12.12
C ARG A 71 13.90 -23.96 10.90
N SER A 72 13.55 -24.41 9.69
CA SER A 72 14.34 -24.17 8.47
C SER A 72 14.15 -22.76 7.91
N ARG A 73 12.90 -22.26 7.92
CA ARG A 73 12.56 -20.89 7.49
C ARG A 73 13.24 -19.82 8.36
N ALA A 74 13.33 -20.05 9.66
CA ALA A 74 13.98 -19.10 10.57
C ALA A 74 15.47 -18.93 10.28
N ARG A 75 16.18 -20.01 9.94
CA ARG A 75 17.63 -19.97 9.66
C ARG A 75 17.93 -19.30 8.31
N ILE A 76 17.13 -19.58 7.28
CA ILE A 76 17.31 -18.97 5.96
C ILE A 76 16.99 -17.47 6.02
N VAL A 77 15.92 -17.08 6.69
CA VAL A 77 15.57 -15.67 6.89
C VAL A 77 16.64 -14.94 7.72
N ALA A 78 17.18 -15.58 8.78
CA ALA A 78 18.25 -15.00 9.57
C ALA A 78 19.54 -14.80 8.77
N TYR A 79 19.93 -15.75 7.92
CA TYR A 79 21.12 -15.62 7.07
C TYR A 79 20.96 -14.54 5.99
N VAL A 80 19.78 -14.46 5.34
CA VAL A 80 19.50 -13.42 4.34
C VAL A 80 19.44 -12.03 4.98
N ALA A 81 18.86 -11.91 6.18
CA ALA A 81 18.84 -10.65 6.93
C ALA A 81 20.25 -10.21 7.36
N ALA A 82 21.08 -11.14 7.86
CA ALA A 82 22.45 -10.84 8.26
C ALA A 82 23.33 -10.41 7.06
N ALA A 83 23.18 -11.08 5.90
CA ALA A 83 23.88 -10.71 4.68
C ALA A 83 23.43 -9.33 4.14
N ALA A 84 22.14 -9.00 4.22
CA ALA A 84 21.62 -7.70 3.81
C ALA A 84 22.11 -6.55 4.71
N VAL A 85 22.19 -6.76 6.02
CA VAL A 85 22.72 -5.77 6.98
C VAL A 85 24.22 -5.53 6.75
N ALA A 86 25.00 -6.58 6.46
CA ALA A 86 26.43 -6.44 6.19
C ALA A 86 26.71 -5.65 4.89
N VAL A 87 25.92 -5.88 3.84
CA VAL A 87 26.03 -5.12 2.58
C VAL A 87 25.56 -3.68 2.77
N PHE A 88 24.51 -3.44 3.56
CA PHE A 88 24.05 -2.09 3.91
C PHE A 88 25.13 -1.31 4.68
N ALA A 89 25.77 -1.94 5.67
CA ALA A 89 26.82 -1.30 6.47
C ALA A 89 28.12 -1.05 5.69
N ALA A 90 28.46 -1.91 4.72
CA ALA A 90 29.68 -1.75 3.93
C ALA A 90 29.55 -0.72 2.79
N VAL A 91 28.35 -0.56 2.22
CA VAL A 91 28.14 0.25 1.00
C VAL A 91 27.49 1.60 1.29
N LEU A 92 26.54 1.69 2.22
CA LEU A 92 25.72 2.90 2.42
C LEU A 92 26.22 3.78 3.58
N LEU A 93 26.91 3.21 4.55
CA LEU A 93 27.42 3.93 5.72
C LEU A 93 28.49 4.98 5.34
N PRO A 94 29.44 4.72 4.43
CA PRO A 94 30.39 5.75 3.98
C PRO A 94 29.74 6.91 3.21
N GLN A 95 28.60 6.67 2.56
CA GLN A 95 27.88 7.69 1.79
C GLN A 95 27.01 8.59 2.67
N TYR A 96 26.67 8.15 3.89
CA TYR A 96 25.91 8.93 4.87
C TYR A 96 26.78 9.61 5.93
N VAL A 97 28.04 9.19 6.10
CA VAL A 97 29.05 9.93 6.85
C VAL A 97 29.67 11.00 5.94
N ALA A 98 28.83 11.92 5.46
CA ALA A 98 29.32 13.20 4.98
C ALA A 98 29.75 14.02 6.21
N THR A 99 30.94 14.62 6.15
CA THR A 99 31.43 15.56 7.16
C THR A 99 30.39 16.64 7.42
N ARG A 100 29.88 16.65 8.64
CA ARG A 100 28.97 17.68 9.16
C ARG A 100 29.64 19.05 8.94
N PRO A 101 29.03 20.00 8.22
CA PRO A 101 29.50 21.38 8.26
C PRO A 101 29.26 21.93 9.68
N ASP A 102 30.21 22.72 10.18
CA ASP A 102 30.09 23.36 11.49
C ASP A 102 28.85 24.27 11.52
N GLY A 103 27.88 23.91 12.36
CA GLY A 103 26.61 24.61 12.49
C GLY A 103 25.42 23.65 12.64
N GLY A 104 25.28 23.05 13.82
CA GLY A 104 24.21 22.12 14.15
C GLY A 104 23.13 22.70 15.07
N PHE A 105 21.88 22.40 14.70
CA PHE A 105 20.60 22.46 15.43
C PHE A 105 19.99 23.80 15.85
N VAL A 106 18.79 24.05 15.32
CA VAL A 106 17.71 24.72 16.04
C VAL A 106 16.50 23.80 15.99
N THR A 107 16.35 22.95 16.99
CA THR A 107 15.04 22.38 17.33
C THR A 107 14.23 23.50 18.00
N GLY A 108 13.02 23.73 17.52
CA GLY A 108 12.12 24.70 18.13
C GLY A 108 11.89 24.39 19.60
N ASN A 109 11.75 25.47 20.38
CA ASN A 109 11.30 25.53 21.77
C ASN A 109 12.35 25.73 22.90
N GLU A 110 13.36 26.58 22.68
CA GLU A 110 14.11 27.20 23.80
C GLU A 110 14.07 28.73 23.71
N VAL A 111 13.14 29.34 24.43
CA VAL A 111 13.25 30.75 24.85
C VAL A 111 14.24 30.78 26.02
N ALA A 112 15.53 30.78 25.70
CA ALA A 112 16.59 31.06 26.65
C ALA A 112 17.00 32.53 26.52
N GLN A 113 16.62 33.30 27.52
CA GLN A 113 16.94 34.70 27.74
C GLN A 113 18.45 34.93 27.62
N THR A 114 18.89 35.59 26.56
CA THR A 114 20.20 36.25 26.49
C THR A 114 19.97 37.71 26.09
N PRO A 115 20.48 38.71 26.82
CA PRO A 115 20.33 40.11 26.42
C PRO A 115 21.31 40.38 25.27
N ALA A 116 20.90 40.06 24.06
CA ALA A 116 21.56 40.50 22.84
C ALA A 116 21.00 41.88 22.46
N GLY A 117 21.89 42.81 22.13
CA GLY A 117 21.54 44.16 21.67
C GLY A 117 20.58 44.15 20.46
N PRO A 118 20.02 45.31 20.08
CA PRO A 118 18.86 45.37 19.19
C PRO A 118 19.21 44.85 17.78
N ALA A 119 18.97 43.57 17.56
CA ALA A 119 18.88 42.99 16.23
C ALA A 119 17.63 43.57 15.55
N PRO A 120 17.69 43.92 14.25
CA PRO A 120 16.51 44.36 13.54
C PRO A 120 15.46 43.24 13.61
N ALA A 121 14.27 43.59 14.11
CA ALA A 121 13.17 42.67 14.33
C ALA A 121 12.72 42.05 13.00
N SER A 122 13.33 40.93 12.62
CA SER A 122 12.82 40.05 11.58
C SER A 122 11.62 39.32 12.16
N ARG A 123 10.46 39.93 11.98
CA ARG A 123 9.16 39.35 12.33
C ARG A 123 9.06 38.01 11.61
N ALA A 124 9.06 36.91 12.36
CA ALA A 124 8.74 35.60 11.81
C ALA A 124 7.44 35.71 11.02
N PRO A 125 7.36 35.16 9.78
CA PRO A 125 6.13 35.20 9.02
C PRO A 125 5.00 34.62 9.86
N ALA A 126 3.81 35.24 9.79
CA ALA A 126 2.64 34.76 10.52
C ALA A 126 2.41 33.27 10.23
N PRO A 127 1.96 32.47 11.22
CA PRO A 127 1.66 31.06 11.00
C PRO A 127 0.75 30.91 9.78
N ARG A 128 1.21 30.13 8.79
CA ARG A 128 0.43 29.90 7.58
C ARG A 128 -0.81 29.09 7.94
N ASP A 129 -1.97 29.56 7.52
CA ASP A 129 -3.22 28.81 7.67
C ASP A 129 -3.20 27.56 6.78
N LEU A 130 -3.07 26.39 7.40
CA LEU A 130 -2.97 25.11 6.70
C LEU A 130 -4.29 24.70 6.01
N SER A 131 -5.42 25.28 6.40
CA SER A 131 -6.71 25.03 5.75
C SER A 131 -6.77 25.58 4.31
N THR A 132 -5.93 26.59 4.01
CA THR A 132 -5.83 27.22 2.69
C THR A 132 -4.87 26.51 1.74
N VAL A 133 -4.06 25.55 2.24
CA VAL A 133 -3.08 24.84 1.42
C VAL A 133 -3.82 24.00 0.40
N SER A 134 -3.55 24.24 -0.88
CA SER A 134 -4.16 23.52 -1.99
C SER A 134 -3.51 22.15 -2.23
N ALA A 135 -4.20 21.27 -2.96
CA ALA A 135 -3.60 20.01 -3.41
C ALA A 135 -2.40 20.26 -4.35
N ALA A 136 -2.44 21.32 -5.17
CA ALA A 136 -1.33 21.68 -6.06
C ALA A 136 -0.05 22.09 -5.29
N GLU A 137 -0.21 22.78 -4.16
CA GLU A 137 0.92 23.12 -3.30
C GLU A 137 1.49 21.87 -2.62
N MET A 138 0.64 20.94 -2.17
CA MET A 138 1.10 19.65 -1.65
C MET A 138 1.82 18.81 -2.70
N GLU A 139 1.35 18.80 -3.96
CA GLU A 139 2.03 18.16 -5.09
C GLU A 139 3.45 18.71 -5.26
N GLY A 140 3.62 20.03 -5.16
CA GLY A 140 4.94 20.67 -5.17
C GLY A 140 5.85 20.18 -4.03
N VAL A 141 5.29 20.05 -2.81
CA VAL A 141 6.02 19.53 -1.64
C VAL A 141 6.43 18.07 -1.83
N VAL A 142 5.51 17.22 -2.32
CA VAL A 142 5.78 15.80 -2.59
C VAL A 142 6.80 15.64 -3.71
N LYS A 143 6.75 16.49 -4.75
CA LYS A 143 7.75 16.49 -5.84
C LYS A 143 9.14 16.85 -5.34
N ALA A 144 9.25 17.82 -4.42
CA ALA A 144 10.52 18.19 -3.80
C ALA A 144 11.01 17.15 -2.79
N ASN A 145 10.10 16.38 -2.18
CA ASN A 145 10.39 15.42 -1.12
C ASN A 145 9.83 14.02 -1.47
N PRO A 146 10.32 13.37 -2.55
CA PRO A 146 9.65 12.22 -3.14
C PRO A 146 9.62 10.98 -2.24
N THR A 147 10.53 10.89 -1.27
CA THR A 147 10.71 9.72 -0.38
C THR A 147 9.91 9.81 0.92
N VAL A 148 9.28 10.95 1.20
CA VAL A 148 8.53 11.16 2.46
C VAL A 148 7.12 10.60 2.30
N VAL A 149 6.93 9.34 2.71
CA VAL A 149 5.66 8.60 2.57
C VAL A 149 4.50 9.35 3.24
N GLY A 150 4.70 9.92 4.44
CA GLY A 150 3.64 10.65 5.15
C GLY A 150 3.07 11.86 4.38
N MET A 151 3.92 12.60 3.64
CA MET A 151 3.44 13.72 2.81
C MET A 151 2.60 13.24 1.63
N ARG A 152 3.01 12.10 1.05
CA ARG A 152 2.30 11.45 -0.05
C ARG A 152 0.97 10.88 0.41
N LEU A 153 0.92 10.29 1.60
CA LEU A 153 -0.31 9.82 2.23
C LEU A 153 -1.31 10.96 2.43
N ALA A 154 -0.88 12.06 3.07
CA ALA A 154 -1.74 13.21 3.30
C ALA A 154 -2.31 13.80 1.97
N LEU A 155 -1.53 13.75 0.89
CA LEU A 155 -2.00 14.15 -0.44
C LEU A 155 -2.98 13.14 -1.04
N ALA A 156 -2.74 11.84 -0.87
CA ALA A 156 -3.65 10.78 -1.30
C ALA A 156 -5.00 10.90 -0.58
N ASP A 157 -4.99 11.08 0.74
CA ASP A 157 -6.18 11.28 1.57
C ASP A 157 -6.96 12.52 1.13
N ARG A 158 -6.26 13.62 0.83
CA ARG A 158 -6.89 14.83 0.30
C ARG A 158 -7.58 14.60 -1.04
N TYR A 159 -6.95 13.85 -1.96
CA TYR A 159 -7.59 13.52 -3.22
C TYR A 159 -8.78 12.58 -3.04
N LEU A 160 -8.69 11.63 -2.09
CA LEU A 160 -9.77 10.73 -1.72
C LEU A 160 -10.99 11.50 -1.18
N GLU A 161 -10.77 12.45 -0.26
CA GLU A 161 -11.82 13.32 0.30
C GLU A 161 -12.51 14.17 -0.78
N LYS A 162 -11.76 14.60 -1.81
CA LYS A 162 -12.31 15.35 -2.95
C LYS A 162 -12.93 14.45 -4.02
N GLY A 163 -12.95 13.13 -3.82
CA GLY A 163 -13.49 12.17 -4.78
C GLY A 163 -12.63 11.96 -6.04
N ASN A 164 -11.41 12.50 -6.07
CA ASN A 164 -10.47 12.28 -7.17
C ASN A 164 -9.72 10.97 -6.95
N TYR A 165 -10.41 9.86 -7.20
CA TYR A 165 -9.92 8.51 -6.92
C TYR A 165 -8.71 8.13 -7.78
N ASP A 166 -8.59 8.65 -9.01
CA ASP A 166 -7.47 8.36 -9.89
C ASP A 166 -6.15 8.91 -9.31
N LYS A 167 -6.16 10.17 -8.87
CA LYS A 167 -5.00 10.76 -8.21
C LYS A 167 -4.70 10.13 -6.86
N ALA A 168 -5.74 9.82 -6.08
CA ALA A 168 -5.55 9.09 -4.83
C ALA A 168 -4.87 7.73 -5.07
N ALA A 169 -5.28 7.00 -6.11
CA ALA A 169 -4.69 5.71 -6.49
C ALA A 169 -3.21 5.84 -6.87
N GLU A 170 -2.84 6.89 -7.61
CA GLU A 170 -1.45 7.18 -7.95
C GLU A 170 -0.59 7.36 -6.68
N HIS A 171 -1.02 8.22 -5.77
CA HIS A 171 -0.25 8.52 -4.56
C HIS A 171 -0.20 7.34 -3.58
N TYR A 172 -1.31 6.65 -3.34
CA TYR A 172 -1.29 5.42 -2.54
C TYR A 172 -0.44 4.32 -3.19
N GLY A 173 -0.49 4.18 -4.52
CA GLY A 173 0.31 3.20 -5.25
C GLY A 173 1.80 3.44 -5.10
N VAL A 174 2.25 4.70 -5.15
CA VAL A 174 3.65 5.04 -4.89
C VAL A 174 4.00 4.85 -3.42
N ALA A 175 3.12 5.23 -2.49
CA ALA A 175 3.33 5.03 -1.05
C ALA A 175 3.50 3.53 -0.71
N LEU A 176 2.67 2.65 -1.28
CA LEU A 176 2.76 1.20 -1.10
C LEU A 176 4.07 0.61 -1.64
N LYS A 177 4.63 1.19 -2.73
CA LYS A 177 5.93 0.77 -3.25
C LYS A 177 7.08 1.19 -2.35
N GLN A 178 6.97 2.36 -1.73
CA GLN A 178 8.01 2.91 -0.86
C GLN A 178 8.02 2.24 0.51
N ASP A 179 6.84 1.98 1.07
CA ASP A 179 6.68 1.32 2.36
C ASP A 179 5.52 0.31 2.32
N PRO A 180 5.77 -0.91 1.81
CA PRO A 180 4.74 -1.95 1.70
C PRO A 180 4.21 -2.43 3.06
N GLY A 181 4.94 -2.17 4.15
CA GLY A 181 4.61 -2.63 5.50
C GLY A 181 3.87 -1.59 6.33
N ASN A 182 3.57 -0.42 5.78
CA ASN A 182 2.89 0.63 6.50
C ASN A 182 1.38 0.35 6.61
N PRO A 183 0.83 0.13 7.82
CA PRO A 183 -0.59 -0.17 8.00
C PRO A 183 -1.49 1.00 7.60
N GLU A 184 -1.04 2.24 7.71
CA GLU A 184 -1.80 3.43 7.30
C GLU A 184 -1.97 3.49 5.79
N VAL A 185 -0.89 3.23 5.04
CA VAL A 185 -0.95 3.14 3.57
C VAL A 185 -1.88 2.01 3.13
N GLN A 186 -1.77 0.84 3.76
CA GLN A 186 -2.62 -0.31 3.43
C GLN A 186 -4.10 -0.02 3.75
N ALA A 187 -4.39 0.57 4.90
CA ALA A 187 -5.75 0.92 5.31
C ALA A 187 -6.37 1.96 4.35
N GLY A 188 -5.64 3.04 4.04
CA GLY A 188 -6.07 4.08 3.12
C GLY A 188 -6.29 3.57 1.70
N ALA A 189 -5.37 2.76 1.16
CA ALA A 189 -5.53 2.11 -0.14
C ALA A 189 -6.75 1.17 -0.16
N GLY A 190 -6.98 0.42 0.93
CA GLY A 190 -8.17 -0.40 1.08
C GLY A 190 -9.45 0.43 1.05
N TRP A 191 -9.47 1.58 1.74
CA TRP A 191 -10.61 2.49 1.73
C TRP A 191 -10.88 3.09 0.34
N LEU A 192 -9.83 3.52 -0.36
CA LEU A 192 -9.94 3.96 -1.75
C LEU A 192 -10.55 2.87 -2.65
N LEU A 193 -10.05 1.64 -2.56
CA LEU A 193 -10.55 0.52 -3.36
C LEU A 193 -12.04 0.27 -3.10
N PHE A 194 -12.50 0.42 -1.86
CA PHE A 194 -13.92 0.35 -1.54
C PHE A 194 -14.72 1.48 -2.21
N LYS A 195 -14.21 2.71 -2.20
CA LYS A 195 -14.83 3.85 -2.90
C LYS A 195 -14.90 3.64 -4.41
N MET A 196 -13.96 2.90 -4.98
CA MET A 196 -13.97 2.47 -6.39
C MET A 196 -14.82 1.21 -6.65
N GLY A 197 -15.55 0.71 -5.65
CA GLY A 197 -16.41 -0.47 -5.78
C GLY A 197 -15.70 -1.82 -5.72
N GLN A 198 -14.40 -1.85 -5.44
CA GLN A 198 -13.59 -3.07 -5.37
C GLN A 198 -13.58 -3.67 -3.96
N THR A 199 -14.76 -4.06 -3.46
CA THR A 199 -14.97 -4.53 -2.07
C THR A 199 -14.03 -5.66 -1.65
N GLY A 200 -13.80 -6.67 -2.52
CA GLY A 200 -12.94 -7.80 -2.18
C GLY A 200 -11.48 -7.40 -2.01
N ALA A 201 -10.98 -6.52 -2.88
CA ALA A 201 -9.62 -6.00 -2.79
C ALA A 201 -9.47 -5.09 -1.55
N ALA A 202 -10.47 -4.25 -1.29
CA ALA A 202 -10.52 -3.38 -0.12
C ALA A 202 -10.35 -4.15 1.19
N LEU A 203 -11.10 -5.24 1.38
CA LEU A 203 -10.99 -6.07 2.59
C LEU A 203 -9.60 -6.67 2.75
N ARG A 204 -8.97 -7.15 1.67
CA ARG A 204 -7.61 -7.70 1.76
C ARG A 204 -6.60 -6.68 2.26
N PHE A 205 -6.65 -5.45 1.74
CA PHE A 205 -5.74 -4.38 2.15
C PHE A 205 -5.98 -3.94 3.60
N VAL A 206 -7.25 -3.79 4.00
CA VAL A 206 -7.57 -3.44 5.39
C VAL A 206 -7.22 -4.57 6.36
N ASP A 207 -7.37 -5.84 5.96
CA ASP A 207 -6.95 -6.99 6.74
C ASP A 207 -5.44 -7.07 6.90
N GLN A 208 -4.67 -6.71 5.86
CA GLN A 208 -3.21 -6.58 5.96
C GLN A 208 -2.83 -5.50 6.97
N ALA A 209 -3.48 -4.34 6.93
CA ALA A 209 -3.25 -3.26 7.90
C ALA A 209 -3.52 -3.73 9.33
N LEU A 210 -4.64 -4.44 9.56
CA LEU A 210 -5.01 -4.98 10.87
C LEU A 210 -4.13 -6.15 11.31
N ASN A 211 -3.50 -6.90 10.41
CA ASN A 211 -2.52 -7.91 10.78
C ASN A 211 -1.25 -7.28 11.35
N ILE A 212 -0.89 -6.08 10.89
CA ILE A 212 0.30 -5.33 11.36
C ILE A 212 -0.04 -4.51 12.60
N ALA A 213 -1.20 -3.82 12.59
CA ALA A 213 -1.69 -2.99 13.67
C ALA A 213 -3.14 -3.39 14.05
N PRO A 214 -3.34 -4.43 14.88
CA PRO A 214 -4.66 -4.99 15.19
C PRO A 214 -5.65 -4.02 15.86
N THR A 215 -5.11 -3.00 16.54
CA THR A 215 -5.89 -1.99 17.25
C THR A 215 -5.91 -0.66 16.50
N MET A 216 -5.54 -0.62 15.21
CA MET A 216 -5.62 0.60 14.41
C MET A 216 -7.07 1.02 14.22
N GLN A 217 -7.41 2.18 14.79
CA GLN A 217 -8.78 2.69 14.82
C GLN A 217 -9.37 2.83 13.41
N ASP A 218 -8.62 3.46 12.49
CA ASP A 218 -9.12 3.77 11.16
C ASP A 218 -9.33 2.51 10.32
N ALA A 219 -8.40 1.54 10.42
CA ALA A 219 -8.54 0.25 9.73
C ALA A 219 -9.76 -0.55 10.24
N LEU A 220 -10.02 -0.55 11.55
CA LEU A 220 -11.22 -1.17 12.11
C LEU A 220 -12.49 -0.46 11.61
N TRP A 221 -12.47 0.87 11.57
CA TRP A 221 -13.61 1.66 11.08
C TRP A 221 -13.86 1.43 9.59
N PHE A 222 -12.81 1.43 8.75
CA PHE A 222 -12.92 1.11 7.33
C PHE A 222 -13.46 -0.31 7.13
N LYS A 223 -12.94 -1.31 7.84
CA LYS A 223 -13.41 -2.70 7.72
C LYS A 223 -14.89 -2.82 8.04
N ALA A 224 -15.35 -2.20 9.13
CA ALA A 224 -16.77 -2.22 9.50
C ALA A 224 -17.66 -1.62 8.41
N ASN A 225 -17.28 -0.47 7.85
CA ASN A 225 -18.01 0.17 6.74
C ASN A 225 -18.03 -0.68 5.48
N ILE A 226 -16.90 -1.31 5.13
CA ILE A 226 -16.80 -2.17 3.96
C ILE A 226 -17.67 -3.42 4.13
N LEU A 227 -17.72 -3.99 5.34
CA LEU A 227 -18.57 -5.14 5.64
C LEU A 227 -20.05 -4.79 5.54
N LEU A 228 -20.49 -3.64 6.07
CA LEU A 228 -21.87 -3.18 5.98
C LEU A 228 -22.29 -2.85 4.55
N GLY A 229 -21.57 -1.94 3.89
CA GLY A 229 -21.99 -1.42 2.59
C GLY A 229 -21.61 -2.32 1.41
N GLY A 230 -20.44 -2.94 1.47
CA GLY A 230 -19.88 -3.72 0.36
C GLY A 230 -20.25 -5.19 0.40
N ARG A 231 -19.96 -5.86 1.53
CA ARG A 231 -20.28 -7.29 1.69
C ARG A 231 -21.72 -7.54 2.13
N LYS A 232 -22.41 -6.52 2.65
CA LYS A 232 -23.73 -6.65 3.27
C LYS A 232 -23.73 -7.69 4.38
N ASP A 233 -22.67 -7.69 5.19
CA ASP A 233 -22.46 -8.57 6.34
C ASP A 233 -22.55 -7.75 7.65
N PRO A 234 -23.77 -7.46 8.12
CA PRO A 234 -23.96 -6.64 9.32
C PRO A 234 -23.49 -7.33 10.59
N ALA A 235 -23.51 -8.67 10.65
CA ALA A 235 -23.08 -9.43 11.81
C ALA A 235 -21.57 -9.28 12.04
N ALA A 236 -20.76 -9.45 10.99
CA ALA A 236 -19.31 -9.25 11.08
C ALA A 236 -18.95 -7.80 11.39
N ALA A 237 -19.67 -6.84 10.82
CA ALA A 237 -19.47 -5.42 11.11
C ALA A 237 -19.78 -5.06 12.56
N LEU A 238 -20.88 -5.60 13.13
CA LEU A 238 -21.27 -5.35 14.52
C LEU A 238 -20.20 -5.78 15.52
N ALA A 239 -19.56 -6.93 15.28
CA ALA A 239 -18.47 -7.40 16.14
C ALA A 239 -17.35 -6.34 16.23
N ILE A 240 -16.93 -5.81 15.08
CA ILE A 240 -15.86 -4.80 15.00
C ILE A 240 -16.30 -3.47 15.62
N LEU A 241 -17.52 -3.02 15.32
CA LEU A 241 -18.05 -1.75 15.82
C LEU A 241 -18.22 -1.75 17.33
N ARG A 242 -18.61 -2.88 17.93
CA ARG A 242 -18.69 -3.04 19.39
C ARG A 242 -17.31 -2.95 20.04
N THR A 243 -16.28 -3.54 19.41
CA THR A 243 -14.90 -3.39 19.87
C THR A 243 -14.45 -1.92 19.80
N LEU A 244 -14.77 -1.21 18.71
CA LEU A 244 -14.49 0.22 18.61
C LEU A 244 -15.23 1.03 19.69
N ALA A 245 -16.51 0.78 19.93
CA ALA A 245 -17.32 1.53 20.89
C ALA A 245 -16.84 1.41 22.34
N GLN A 246 -16.12 0.34 22.69
CA GLN A 246 -15.54 0.14 24.02
C GLN A 246 -14.25 0.95 24.26
N ARG A 247 -13.69 1.54 23.20
CA ARG A 247 -12.46 2.34 23.30
C ARG A 247 -12.73 3.69 23.96
N GLY A 248 -11.95 3.99 25.01
CA GLY A 248 -12.04 5.27 25.73
C GLY A 248 -11.39 6.45 24.99
N ASP A 249 -10.51 6.18 24.02
CA ASP A 249 -9.72 7.18 23.28
C ASP A 249 -10.41 7.71 22.01
N LEU A 250 -11.62 7.23 21.68
CA LEU A 250 -12.35 7.72 20.50
C LEU A 250 -12.74 9.20 20.67
N GLY A 251 -12.41 10.00 19.66
CA GLY A 251 -12.95 11.36 19.50
C GLY A 251 -14.48 11.37 19.45
N ARG A 252 -15.09 12.49 19.88
CA ARG A 252 -16.56 12.63 19.97
C ARG A 252 -17.26 12.26 18.66
N ASP A 253 -16.78 12.80 17.54
CA ASP A 253 -17.43 12.63 16.24
C ASP A 253 -17.38 11.18 15.75
N LEU A 254 -16.24 10.52 15.91
CA LEU A 254 -16.09 9.11 15.55
C LEU A 254 -16.94 8.21 16.45
N ARG A 255 -17.02 8.51 17.75
CA ARG A 255 -17.88 7.77 18.68
C ARG A 255 -19.35 7.84 18.26
N GLU A 256 -19.83 9.00 17.84
CA GLU A 256 -21.20 9.14 17.32
C GLU A 256 -21.38 8.42 15.98
N GLN A 257 -20.38 8.43 15.10
CA GLN A 257 -20.43 7.64 13.86
C GLN A 257 -20.50 6.13 14.14
N VAL A 258 -19.68 5.62 15.06
CA VAL A 258 -19.69 4.21 15.47
C VAL A 258 -21.06 3.81 16.03
N ARG A 259 -21.66 4.65 16.91
CA ARG A 259 -23.01 4.40 17.44
C ARG A 259 -24.07 4.32 16.34
N ARG A 260 -24.03 5.25 15.38
CA ARG A 260 -24.95 5.23 14.23
C ARG A 260 -24.81 3.97 13.40
N LEU A 261 -23.57 3.57 13.09
CA LEU A 261 -23.30 2.35 12.33
C LEU A 261 -23.74 1.08 13.07
N ILE A 262 -23.63 1.03 14.40
CA ILE A 262 -24.15 -0.09 15.21
C ILE A 262 -25.67 -0.20 15.02
N THR A 263 -26.40 0.92 15.16
CA THR A 263 -27.86 0.92 14.98
C THR A 263 -28.27 0.52 13.56
N GLU A 264 -27.54 0.99 12.55
CA GLU A 264 -27.77 0.59 11.15
C GLU A 264 -27.57 -0.91 10.95
N ALA A 265 -26.47 -1.45 11.46
CA ALA A 265 -26.14 -2.86 11.34
C ALA A 265 -27.15 -3.76 12.09
N GLU A 266 -27.61 -3.36 13.27
CA GLU A 266 -28.64 -4.09 14.02
C GLU A 266 -29.98 -4.14 13.26
N ARG A 267 -30.37 -3.04 12.61
CA ARG A 267 -31.56 -3.01 11.75
C ARG A 267 -31.40 -3.90 10.52
N ALA A 268 -30.23 -3.88 9.89
CA ALA A 268 -29.96 -4.68 8.70
C ALA A 268 -29.85 -6.19 8.99
N GLY A 269 -29.42 -6.59 10.19
CA GLY A 269 -29.30 -7.99 10.59
C GLY A 269 -30.56 -8.60 11.21
N GLY A 270 -31.56 -7.78 11.56
CA GLY A 270 -32.87 -8.22 12.07
C GLY A 270 -33.94 -8.43 11.00
N GLN A 271 -33.60 -8.21 9.73
CA GLN A 271 -34.43 -8.47 8.54
C GLN A 271 -33.99 -9.77 7.88
#